data_AF-A0A2T0MZ50-F1
#
_entry.id   AF-A0A2T0MZ50-F1
#
_cell.length_a   1.000
_cell.length_b   1.000
_cell.length_c   1.000
_cell.angle_alpha   90.00
_cell.angle_beta   90.00
_cell.angle_gamma   90.00
#
_symmetry.space_group_name_H-M   'P 1'
#
loop_
_entity.id
_entity.type
_entity.pdbx_description
1 polymer ?
#
loop_
_entity_poly.entity_id
_entity_poly.type
_entity_poly.pdbx_seq_one_letter_code
_entity_poly.pdbx_strand_id
1 'polypeptide(L)'
;MRTPQLIAALTLVAGLAGPAVAAAPAYAMASSCVVTLYDIDLSNPREKDGVDELRFKVDGNWFPQNGHFDMSTARPDGDPADFGFPSTIVQRQENKYFELREVDPPVITGGQNLGEAWAFGYDCDNLGVGDIHIEDTVLSSNKYAYTVRLKLTGQ
;
A
#
# COMPACT_ATOMS: atom_id res chain seq x y z
N MET A 1 40.97 11.70 64.55
CA MET A 1 39.71 12.49 64.60
C MET A 1 38.57 11.53 64.25
N ARG A 2 38.01 10.86 65.27
CA ARG A 2 36.63 11.03 65.80
C ARG A 2 35.53 10.86 64.74
N THR A 3 34.97 9.65 64.72
CA THR A 3 33.63 9.31 64.20
C THR A 3 32.55 9.94 65.06
N PRO A 4 31.36 10.21 64.47
CA PRO A 4 30.18 9.56 65.03
C PRO A 4 29.26 8.94 63.96
N GLN A 5 28.64 7.85 64.37
CA GLN A 5 27.55 7.15 63.70
C GLN A 5 26.27 8.00 63.73
N LEU A 6 25.42 7.87 62.72
CA LEU A 6 23.98 8.09 62.87
C LEU A 6 23.18 6.99 62.15
N ILE A 7 22.15 6.57 62.85
CA ILE A 7 21.28 5.41 62.66
C ILE A 7 20.04 5.83 61.86
N ALA A 8 19.59 4.90 61.01
CA ALA A 8 18.24 4.64 60.49
C ALA A 8 17.26 5.80 60.18
N ALA A 9 16.72 5.76 58.96
CA ALA A 9 15.28 5.85 58.75
C ALA A 9 14.90 5.05 57.49
N LEU A 10 14.46 3.81 57.70
CA LEU A 10 13.76 3.02 56.69
C LEU A 10 12.31 3.56 56.65
N THR A 11 12.00 4.49 55.76
CA THR A 11 10.60 4.89 55.53
C THR A 11 9.95 3.89 54.59
N LEU A 12 9.26 2.91 55.17
CA LEU A 12 8.33 2.04 54.47
C LEU A 12 7.08 2.86 54.15
N VAL A 13 7.06 3.52 52.99
CA VAL A 13 5.83 4.14 52.49
C VAL A 13 4.98 3.01 51.92
N ALA A 14 4.04 2.54 52.73
CA ALA A 14 2.86 1.83 52.26
C ALA A 14 2.00 2.81 51.45
N GLY A 15 2.38 3.01 50.19
CA GLY A 15 1.58 3.73 49.20
C GLY A 15 0.73 2.71 48.46
N LEU A 16 -0.59 2.87 48.55
CA LEU A 16 -1.60 2.05 47.91
C LEU A 16 -1.20 1.58 46.51
N ALA A 17 -1.23 0.25 46.30
CA ALA A 17 -1.34 -0.33 44.97
C ALA A 17 -2.71 0.05 44.38
N GLY A 18 -2.81 1.28 43.86
CA GLY A 18 -3.83 1.60 42.87
C GLY A 18 -3.55 0.77 41.61
N PRO A 19 -4.58 0.32 40.88
CA PRO A 19 -4.36 -0.38 39.64
C PRO A 19 -3.53 0.54 38.73
N ALA A 20 -2.31 0.13 38.41
CA ALA A 20 -1.57 0.70 37.31
C ALA A 20 -2.39 0.38 36.07
N VAL A 21 -3.26 1.31 35.67
CA VAL A 21 -3.82 1.30 34.33
C VAL A 21 -2.62 1.54 33.45
N ALA A 22 -2.04 0.46 32.93
CA ALA A 22 -1.07 0.53 31.87
C ALA A 22 -1.82 1.24 30.72
N ALA A 23 -1.57 2.54 30.56
CA ALA A 23 -1.95 3.22 29.34
C ALA A 23 -1.18 2.50 28.24
N ALA A 24 -1.86 1.61 27.53
CA ALA A 24 -1.33 1.04 26.31
C ALA A 24 -0.88 2.22 25.43
N PRO A 25 0.25 2.11 24.73
CA PRO A 25 0.67 3.18 23.83
C PRO A 25 -0.50 3.49 22.90
N ALA A 26 -0.96 4.74 22.93
CA ALA A 26 -1.91 5.21 21.95
C ALA A 26 -1.20 5.12 20.59
N TYR A 27 -1.58 4.16 19.77
CA TYR A 27 -1.12 4.11 18.39
C TYR A 27 -1.54 5.43 17.74
N ALA A 28 -0.56 6.15 17.20
CA ALA A 28 -0.86 7.33 16.41
C ALA A 28 -1.65 6.86 15.18
N MET A 29 -2.86 7.39 15.03
CA MET A 29 -3.64 7.17 13.82
C MET A 29 -2.92 7.88 12.68
N ALA A 30 -2.81 7.20 11.54
CA ALA A 30 -2.16 7.75 10.37
C ALA A 30 -2.97 8.93 9.82
N SER A 31 -2.29 9.97 9.35
CA SER A 31 -2.96 11.08 8.62
C SER A 31 -3.05 10.84 7.11
N SER A 32 -2.28 9.85 6.64
CA SER A 32 -2.11 9.49 5.24
C SER A 32 -1.62 8.05 5.11
N CYS A 33 -1.70 7.47 3.92
CA CYS A 33 -1.01 6.23 3.61
C CYS A 33 -0.01 6.42 2.49
N VAL A 34 1.05 5.63 2.50
CA VAL A 34 1.74 5.26 1.27
C VAL A 34 0.93 4.17 0.60
N VAL A 35 0.58 4.38 -0.67
CA VAL A 35 -0.11 3.40 -1.51
C VAL A 35 0.87 2.88 -2.53
N THR A 36 1.08 1.58 -2.56
CA THR A 36 1.93 0.92 -3.55
C THR A 36 1.12 -0.06 -4.38
N LEU A 37 1.50 -0.27 -5.64
CA LEU A 37 1.06 -1.48 -6.32
C LEU A 37 1.51 -2.68 -5.48
N TYR A 38 0.60 -3.61 -5.20
CA TYR A 38 0.89 -4.83 -4.49
C TYR A 38 0.95 -6.02 -5.43
N ASP A 39 0.02 -6.08 -6.38
CA ASP A 39 -0.10 -7.22 -7.29
C ASP A 39 -1.05 -6.92 -8.47
N ILE A 40 -0.89 -7.63 -9.58
CA ILE A 40 -1.83 -7.68 -10.71
C ILE A 40 -1.98 -9.14 -11.17
N ASP A 41 -3.16 -9.70 -10.94
CA ASP A 41 -3.53 -11.03 -11.44
C ASP A 41 -4.25 -10.93 -12.79
N LEU A 42 -3.81 -11.71 -13.78
CA LEU A 42 -4.50 -11.98 -15.04
C LEU A 42 -5.44 -13.16 -14.90
N SER A 43 -6.71 -12.95 -15.25
CA SER A 43 -7.65 -14.05 -15.46
C SER A 43 -7.95 -14.31 -16.94
N ASN A 44 -7.92 -13.27 -17.79
CA ASN A 44 -8.10 -13.42 -19.23
C ASN A 44 -7.41 -12.26 -19.98
N PRO A 45 -6.46 -12.54 -20.90
CA PRO A 45 -5.80 -11.50 -21.68
C PRO A 45 -6.76 -10.88 -22.70
N ARG A 46 -6.48 -9.64 -23.09
CA ARG A 46 -7.26 -8.94 -24.12
C ARG A 46 -6.82 -9.36 -25.52
N GLU A 47 -5.52 -9.48 -25.72
CA GLU A 47 -4.88 -9.69 -27.03
C GLU A 47 -5.11 -11.11 -27.56
N LYS A 48 -5.11 -11.24 -28.88
CA LYS A 48 -5.36 -12.53 -29.55
C LYS A 48 -4.16 -13.47 -29.50
N ASP A 49 -2.95 -12.92 -29.45
CA ASP A 49 -1.73 -13.70 -29.23
C ASP A 49 -1.59 -14.12 -27.76
N GLY A 50 -2.41 -13.56 -26.88
CA GLY A 50 -2.52 -13.90 -25.47
C GLY A 50 -1.49 -13.22 -24.58
N VAL A 51 -0.81 -12.19 -25.09
CA VAL A 51 0.15 -11.38 -24.33
C VAL A 51 -0.34 -9.94 -24.34
N ASP A 52 -0.58 -9.36 -23.17
CA ASP A 52 -0.88 -7.94 -23.05
C ASP A 52 0.36 -7.20 -22.54
N GLU A 53 0.75 -6.12 -23.21
CA GLU A 53 1.85 -5.26 -22.79
C GLU A 53 1.35 -4.17 -21.84
N LEU A 54 1.50 -4.40 -20.54
CA LEU A 54 0.89 -3.59 -19.51
C LEU A 54 1.77 -2.42 -19.07
N ARG A 55 1.12 -1.28 -18.83
CA ARG A 55 1.65 -0.14 -18.08
C ARG A 55 0.67 0.31 -17.02
N PHE A 56 1.22 0.77 -15.91
CA PHE A 56 0.46 1.28 -14.78
C PHE A 56 0.75 2.75 -14.58
N LYS A 57 -0.31 3.57 -14.44
CA LYS A 57 -0.17 5.02 -14.27
C LYS A 57 -0.49 5.43 -12.85
N VAL A 58 0.45 6.13 -12.21
CA VAL A 58 0.33 6.61 -10.84
C VAL A 58 0.71 8.08 -10.79
N ASP A 59 -0.21 8.94 -10.36
CA ASP A 59 0.00 10.40 -10.27
C ASP A 59 0.63 11.03 -11.52
N GLY A 60 0.14 10.62 -12.69
CA GLY A 60 0.62 11.12 -13.98
C GLY A 60 1.91 10.47 -14.50
N ASN A 61 2.58 9.65 -13.69
CA ASN A 61 3.78 8.93 -14.08
C ASN A 61 3.45 7.51 -14.56
N TRP A 62 4.18 7.03 -15.56
CA TRP A 62 4.02 5.70 -16.12
C TRP A 62 5.03 4.71 -15.58
N PHE A 63 4.57 3.50 -15.33
CA PHE A 63 5.34 2.40 -14.78
C PHE A 63 5.13 1.12 -15.61
N PRO A 64 6.18 0.33 -15.89
CA PRO A 64 7.59 0.67 -15.68
C PRO A 64 7.99 1.93 -16.47
N GLN A 65 8.99 2.68 -16.00
CA GLN A 65 9.34 4.00 -16.57
C GLN A 65 9.75 3.92 -18.05
N ASN A 66 10.47 2.86 -18.44
CA ASN A 66 11.05 2.69 -19.78
C ASN A 66 10.66 1.35 -20.41
N GLY A 67 9.37 1.07 -20.53
CA GLY A 67 8.89 -0.16 -21.16
C GLY A 67 7.45 -0.49 -20.80
N HIS A 68 7.15 -1.78 -20.82
CA HIS A 68 5.90 -2.40 -20.43
C HIS A 68 6.20 -3.74 -19.76
N PHE A 69 5.17 -4.34 -19.21
CA PHE A 69 5.21 -5.67 -18.62
C PHE A 69 4.38 -6.63 -19.46
N ASP A 70 5.02 -7.70 -19.96
CA ASP A 70 4.33 -8.74 -20.72
C ASP A 70 3.55 -9.64 -19.76
N MET A 71 2.23 -9.55 -19.79
CA MET A 71 1.34 -10.42 -19.01
C MET A 71 0.60 -11.39 -19.91
N SER A 72 0.57 -12.66 -19.55
CA SER A 72 -0.05 -13.71 -20.37
C SER A 72 -0.59 -14.84 -19.49
N THR A 73 -1.37 -15.77 -20.04
CA THR A 73 -1.83 -16.93 -19.24
C THR A 73 -0.68 -17.83 -18.74
N ALA A 74 0.49 -17.78 -19.41
CA ALA A 74 1.71 -18.46 -18.96
C ALA A 74 2.49 -17.66 -17.90
N ARG A 75 2.22 -16.36 -17.79
CA ARG A 75 2.76 -15.45 -16.77
C ARG A 75 1.63 -14.53 -16.28
N PRO A 76 0.69 -15.08 -15.48
CA PRO A 76 -0.54 -14.38 -15.14
C PRO A 76 -0.38 -13.45 -13.93
N ASP A 77 0.83 -13.31 -13.39
CA ASP A 77 1.11 -12.68 -12.11
C ASP A 77 2.12 -11.55 -12.33
N GLY A 78 1.73 -10.34 -11.97
CA GLY A 78 2.49 -9.11 -12.14
C GLY A 78 2.86 -8.47 -10.81
N ASP A 79 4.11 -8.68 -10.39
CA ASP A 79 4.62 -8.19 -9.12
C ASP A 79 4.95 -6.69 -9.16
N PRO A 80 5.00 -6.00 -8.00
CA PRO A 80 5.40 -4.59 -7.94
C PRO A 80 6.77 -4.33 -8.58
N ALA A 81 7.69 -5.30 -8.48
CA ALA A 81 9.04 -5.21 -9.02
C ALA A 81 9.04 -5.09 -10.56
N ASP A 82 8.09 -5.76 -11.23
CA ASP A 82 7.94 -5.72 -12.69
C ASP A 82 7.54 -4.34 -13.20
N PHE A 83 6.88 -3.55 -12.34
CA PHE A 83 6.50 -2.16 -12.61
C PHE A 83 7.47 -1.15 -11.98
N GLY A 84 8.52 -1.59 -11.29
CA GLY A 84 9.49 -0.69 -10.63
C GLY A 84 8.97 -0.05 -9.35
N PHE A 85 8.12 -0.76 -8.60
CA PHE A 85 7.54 -0.37 -7.30
C PHE A 85 6.81 0.98 -7.33
N PRO A 86 5.79 1.15 -8.19
CA PRO A 86 5.03 2.38 -8.23
C PRO A 86 4.35 2.66 -6.90
N SER A 87 4.43 3.91 -6.44
CA SER A 87 3.82 4.35 -5.20
C SER A 87 3.40 5.82 -5.23
N THR A 88 2.46 6.17 -4.37
CA THR A 88 2.06 7.55 -4.08
C THR A 88 1.61 7.68 -2.62
N ILE A 89 1.29 8.90 -2.19
CA ILE A 89 0.69 9.22 -0.90
C ILE A 89 -0.78 9.58 -1.11
N VAL A 90 -1.65 8.97 -0.31
CA VAL A 90 -3.06 9.33 -0.20
C VAL A 90 -3.29 10.01 1.14
N GLN A 91 -3.87 11.21 1.10
CA GLN A 91 -4.33 11.90 2.31
C GLN A 91 -5.70 11.37 2.72
N ARG A 92 -6.00 11.40 4.02
CA ARG A 92 -7.29 11.02 4.61
C ARG A 92 -8.55 11.44 3.82
N GLN A 93 -8.56 12.65 3.26
CA GLN A 93 -9.76 13.23 2.62
C GLN A 93 -9.72 13.13 1.09
N GLU A 94 -8.78 12.37 0.53
CA GLU A 94 -8.55 12.27 -0.89
C GLU A 94 -8.65 10.83 -1.35
N ASN A 95 -9.18 10.61 -2.55
CA ASN A 95 -9.09 9.32 -3.21
C ASN A 95 -8.10 9.45 -4.37
N LYS A 96 -7.36 8.39 -4.64
CA LYS A 96 -6.48 8.30 -5.81
C LYS A 96 -6.94 7.14 -6.67
N TYR A 97 -6.79 7.31 -7.97
CA TYR A 97 -7.01 6.25 -8.95
C TYR A 97 -5.72 5.99 -9.72
N PHE A 98 -5.58 4.75 -10.15
CA PHE A 98 -4.41 4.22 -10.81
C PHE A 98 -4.88 3.55 -12.09
N GLU A 99 -4.34 3.97 -13.24
CA GLU A 99 -4.83 3.47 -14.54
C GLU A 99 -4.01 2.24 -14.96
N LEU A 100 -4.67 1.11 -15.20
CA LEU A 100 -4.05 -0.02 -15.90
C LEU A 100 -4.28 0.15 -17.40
N ARG A 101 -3.21 0.14 -18.18
CA ARG A 101 -3.26 0.32 -19.62
C ARG A 101 -2.51 -0.79 -20.33
N GLU A 102 -3.00 -1.11 -21.50
CA GLU A 102 -2.32 -1.94 -22.47
C GLU A 102 -1.79 -1.02 -23.58
N VAL A 103 -0.55 -1.25 -23.97
CA VAL A 103 0.17 -0.42 -24.95
C VAL A 103 0.56 -1.27 -26.15
N ASP A 104 0.87 -0.61 -27.27
CA ASP A 104 1.30 -1.29 -28.50
C ASP A 104 2.77 -0.91 -28.79
N PRO A 105 3.76 -1.70 -28.30
CA PRO A 105 5.16 -1.39 -28.56
C PRO A 105 5.47 -1.24 -30.06
N PRO A 106 6.34 -0.30 -30.45
CA PRO A 106 7.22 0.49 -29.58
C PRO A 106 6.54 1.73 -28.96
N VAL A 107 5.26 1.98 -29.22
CA VAL A 107 4.54 3.15 -28.71
C VAL A 107 4.04 2.88 -27.30
N ILE A 108 4.84 3.28 -26.31
CA ILE A 108 4.51 3.12 -24.88
C ILE A 108 3.82 4.35 -24.27
N THR A 109 3.75 5.47 -25.00
CA THR A 109 3.09 6.70 -24.54
C THR A 109 1.63 6.71 -24.99
N GLY A 110 0.73 6.39 -24.08
CA GLY A 110 -0.67 6.12 -24.43
C GLY A 110 -0.96 4.63 -24.33
N GLY A 111 -2.12 4.22 -24.79
CA GLY A 111 -2.59 2.84 -24.66
C GLY A 111 -4.08 2.79 -24.35
N GLN A 112 -4.66 1.62 -24.59
CA GLN A 112 -6.04 1.37 -24.23
C GLN A 112 -6.17 1.35 -22.70
N ASN A 113 -7.13 2.12 -22.18
CA ASN A 113 -7.45 2.05 -20.75
C ASN A 113 -8.19 0.73 -20.48
N LEU A 114 -7.63 -0.11 -19.62
CA LEU A 114 -8.24 -1.36 -19.16
C LEU A 114 -9.05 -1.15 -17.88
N GLY A 115 -8.86 -0.01 -17.19
CA GLY A 115 -9.64 0.40 -16.04
C GLY A 115 -8.81 1.09 -14.97
N GLU A 116 -9.46 1.40 -13.87
CA GLU A 116 -8.89 2.18 -12.77
C GLU A 116 -9.01 1.41 -11.46
N ALA A 117 -7.87 1.17 -10.80
CA ALA A 117 -7.83 0.74 -9.41
C ALA A 117 -7.92 1.96 -8.50
N TRP A 118 -8.64 1.84 -7.39
CA TRP A 118 -8.86 2.95 -6.46
C TRP A 118 -8.12 2.69 -5.16
N ALA A 119 -7.64 3.77 -4.55
CA ALA A 119 -7.23 3.79 -3.15
C ALA A 119 -8.02 4.89 -2.44
N PHE A 120 -8.72 4.53 -1.37
CA PHE A 120 -9.59 5.45 -0.67
C PHE A 120 -8.91 6.04 0.56
N GLY A 121 -8.90 7.37 0.67
CA GLY A 121 -8.27 8.04 1.81
C GLY A 121 -8.94 7.73 3.15
N TYR A 122 -10.23 7.38 3.15
CA TYR A 122 -10.91 6.97 4.38
C TYR A 122 -10.35 5.65 4.94
N ASP A 123 -9.75 4.78 4.12
CA ASP A 123 -9.11 3.56 4.62
C ASP A 123 -7.83 3.89 5.38
N CYS A 124 -7.16 5.01 5.07
CA CYS A 124 -6.04 5.53 5.85
C CYS A 124 -6.41 5.98 7.25
N ASP A 125 -7.65 6.44 7.47
CA ASP A 125 -8.11 6.87 8.79
C ASP A 125 -8.14 5.76 9.82
N ASN A 126 -8.30 4.52 9.36
CA ASN A 126 -8.43 3.36 10.23
C ASN A 126 -7.10 2.67 10.47
N LEU A 127 -6.00 3.16 9.88
CA LEU A 127 -4.67 2.57 10.02
C LEU A 127 -3.86 3.31 11.07
N GLY A 128 -3.24 2.55 11.98
CA GLY A 128 -2.10 3.05 12.72
C GLY A 128 -0.88 3.21 11.81
N VAL A 129 0.12 3.96 12.29
CA VAL A 129 1.41 4.06 11.59
C VAL A 129 2.01 2.66 11.41
N GLY A 130 2.30 2.30 10.15
CA GLY A 130 2.85 0.99 9.77
C GLY A 130 1.82 -0.12 9.56
N ASP A 131 0.55 0.10 9.93
CA ASP A 131 -0.52 -0.87 9.64
C ASP A 131 -0.77 -0.95 8.13
N ILE A 132 -1.17 -2.13 7.68
CA ILE A 132 -1.36 -2.45 6.27
C ILE A 132 -2.83 -2.77 5.99
N HIS A 133 -3.35 -2.21 4.91
CA HIS A 133 -4.60 -2.61 4.28
C HIS A 133 -4.38 -2.92 2.80
N ILE A 134 -5.10 -3.89 2.26
CA ILE A 134 -5.06 -4.24 0.84
C ILE A 134 -6.42 -3.94 0.23
N GLU A 135 -6.43 -3.13 -0.82
CA GLU A 135 -7.60 -2.87 -1.65
C GLU A 135 -7.52 -3.68 -2.94
N ASP A 136 -8.58 -4.43 -3.24
CA ASP A 136 -8.70 -5.22 -4.47
C ASP A 136 -9.66 -4.52 -5.43
N THR A 137 -9.22 -4.32 -6.68
CA THR A 137 -10.08 -3.85 -7.78
C THR A 137 -10.12 -4.88 -8.91
N VAL A 138 -11.31 -5.37 -9.24
CA VAL A 138 -11.53 -6.23 -10.41
C VAL A 138 -11.82 -5.36 -11.63
N LEU A 139 -10.94 -5.43 -12.63
CA LEU A 139 -11.07 -4.75 -13.92
C LEU A 139 -11.45 -5.78 -14.99
N SER A 140 -12.69 -5.73 -15.49
CA SER A 140 -13.15 -6.73 -16.45
C SER A 140 -14.04 -6.17 -17.55
N SER A 141 -13.99 -6.85 -18.69
CA SER A 141 -14.89 -6.65 -19.83
C SER A 141 -15.23 -8.00 -20.47
N ASN A 142 -15.90 -8.01 -21.61
CA ASN A 142 -16.09 -9.22 -22.41
C ASN A 142 -14.80 -9.70 -23.10
N LYS A 143 -13.69 -8.96 -23.02
CA LYS A 143 -12.42 -9.27 -23.66
C LYS A 143 -11.28 -9.55 -22.70
N TYR A 144 -11.35 -9.06 -21.45
CA TYR A 144 -10.24 -9.17 -20.51
C TYR A 144 -10.75 -9.22 -19.08
N ALA A 145 -9.91 -9.72 -18.17
CA ALA A 145 -10.16 -9.69 -16.74
C ALA A 145 -8.85 -9.66 -15.95
N TYR A 146 -8.74 -8.68 -15.06
CA TYR A 146 -7.63 -8.47 -14.15
C TYR A 146 -8.12 -8.22 -12.73
N THR A 147 -7.31 -8.58 -11.74
CA THR A 147 -7.46 -8.08 -10.37
C THR A 147 -6.22 -7.28 -10.01
N VAL A 148 -6.38 -5.98 -9.75
CA VAL A 148 -5.30 -5.10 -9.29
C VAL A 148 -5.42 -4.96 -7.78
N ARG A 149 -4.32 -5.21 -7.06
CA ARG A 149 -4.24 -5.06 -5.61
C ARG A 149 -3.36 -3.87 -5.27
N LEU A 150 -3.87 -2.98 -4.42
CA LEU A 150 -3.12 -1.85 -3.88
C LEU A 150 -2.88 -2.07 -2.40
N LYS A 151 -1.65 -1.83 -1.96
CA LYS A 151 -1.27 -1.90 -0.55
C LYS A 151 -1.19 -0.50 0.03
N LEU A 152 -2.03 -0.22 1.02
CA LEU A 152 -2.03 0.99 1.82
C LEU A 152 -1.25 0.74 3.10
N THR A 153 -0.28 1.59 3.41
CA THR A 153 0.51 1.53 4.66
C THR A 153 0.41 2.86 5.39
N GLY A 154 -0.17 2.86 6.60
CA GLY A 154 -0.37 4.07 7.41
C GLY A 154 0.94 4.81 7.72
N GLN A 155 0.92 6.14 7.64
CA GLN A 155 2.05 7.05 7.90
C GLN A 155 1.79 7.97 9.09
#